data_AF-A0A7K2FFP7-F1
#
_entry.id   AF-A0A7K2FFP7-F1
#
_cell.length_a   1.000
_cell.length_b   1.000
_cell.length_c   1.000
_cell.angle_alpha   90.00
_cell.angle_beta   90.00
_cell.angle_gamma   90.00
#
_symmetry.space_group_name_H-M   'P 1'
#
loop_
_entity.id
_entity.type
_entity.pdbx_description
1 polymer ?
#
loop_
_entity_poly.entity_id
_entity_poly.type
_entity_poly.pdbx_seq_one_letter_code
_entity_poly.pdbx_strand_id
1 'polypeptide(L)'
;MPVHRPGSRRPRSPGSLAGLALALLTALALAALTAVPAAARTAAVPARGSAYLGIGVAAHDGRSGTPPAVAAAVQTEGVDVSGHQGSVDWATLWNSGVRWAYTKATEGTYYTNPSFAQQYNGSYNVGMIRGAYHFA
;
A
#
# COMPACT_ATOMS: atom_id res chain seq x y z
N MET A 1 -37.56 5.19 -82.68
CA MET A 1 -37.67 6.40 -81.84
C MET A 1 -37.49 5.97 -80.38
N PRO A 2 -36.33 6.18 -79.73
CA PRO A 2 -36.18 5.85 -78.32
C PRO A 2 -36.75 6.97 -77.45
N VAL A 3 -37.58 6.62 -76.46
CA VAL A 3 -38.22 7.57 -75.55
C VAL A 3 -37.36 7.68 -74.28
N HIS A 4 -36.76 8.84 -74.03
CA HIS A 4 -36.04 9.12 -72.79
C HIS A 4 -37.04 9.40 -71.65
N ARG A 5 -36.94 8.63 -70.54
CA ARG A 5 -37.60 8.97 -69.27
C ARG A 5 -36.70 9.86 -68.42
N PRO A 6 -37.22 10.88 -67.71
CA PRO A 6 -36.43 11.69 -66.80
C PRO A 6 -36.26 10.99 -65.44
N GLY A 7 -35.01 10.91 -64.97
CA GLY A 7 -34.68 10.41 -63.63
C GLY A 7 -34.99 11.45 -62.55
N SER A 8 -35.71 11.05 -61.50
CA SER A 8 -35.97 11.86 -60.31
C SER A 8 -34.70 12.03 -59.46
N ARG A 9 -34.23 13.28 -59.28
CA ARG A 9 -33.17 13.61 -58.32
C ARG A 9 -33.75 13.62 -56.90
N ARG A 10 -33.23 12.76 -56.01
CA ARG A 10 -33.48 12.88 -54.56
C ARG A 10 -32.59 13.98 -53.95
N PRO A 11 -33.10 14.86 -53.08
CA PRO A 11 -32.27 15.80 -52.34
C PRO A 11 -31.55 15.06 -51.20
N ARG A 12 -30.26 15.34 -51.03
CA ARG A 12 -29.49 14.94 -49.84
C ARG A 12 -29.63 16.05 -48.81
N SER A 13 -30.14 15.72 -47.62
CA SER A 13 -30.25 16.67 -46.50
C SER A 13 -28.88 16.89 -45.82
N PRO A 14 -28.53 18.12 -45.42
CA PRO A 14 -27.22 18.46 -44.85
C PRO A 14 -27.16 18.24 -43.33
N GLY A 15 -27.86 17.23 -42.81
CA GLY A 15 -28.10 17.07 -41.36
C GLY A 15 -26.96 16.42 -40.55
N SER A 16 -25.91 15.94 -41.19
CA SER A 16 -24.93 15.02 -40.56
C SER A 16 -23.83 15.70 -39.74
N LEU A 17 -23.54 16.99 -39.96
CA LEU A 17 -22.43 17.68 -39.28
C LEU A 17 -22.83 18.31 -37.94
N ALA A 18 -24.05 18.86 -37.85
CA ALA A 18 -24.55 19.46 -36.61
C ALA A 18 -24.83 18.41 -35.52
N GLY A 19 -25.31 17.23 -35.91
CA GLY A 19 -25.56 16.12 -34.97
C GLY A 19 -24.27 15.56 -34.37
N LEU A 20 -23.18 15.51 -35.15
CA LEU A 20 -21.88 15.02 -34.66
C LEU A 20 -21.24 15.98 -33.66
N ALA A 21 -21.32 17.30 -33.93
CA ALA A 21 -20.77 18.32 -33.06
C ALA A 21 -21.49 18.35 -31.69
N LEU A 22 -22.81 18.22 -31.68
CA LEU A 22 -23.59 18.20 -30.45
C LEU A 22 -23.33 16.92 -29.62
N ALA A 23 -23.17 15.77 -30.28
CA ALA A 23 -22.83 14.51 -29.62
C ALA A 23 -21.41 14.52 -29.01
N LEU A 24 -20.45 15.18 -29.67
CA LEU A 24 -19.09 15.36 -29.14
C LEU A 24 -19.07 16.31 -27.93
N LEU A 25 -19.85 17.40 -27.98
CA LEU A 25 -19.96 18.35 -26.87
C LEU A 25 -20.64 17.74 -25.63
N THR A 26 -21.68 16.92 -25.83
CA THR A 26 -22.33 16.21 -24.71
C THR A 26 -21.45 15.11 -24.14
N ALA A 27 -20.73 14.35 -24.99
CA ALA A 27 -19.77 13.35 -24.53
C ALA A 27 -18.62 13.98 -23.72
N LEU A 28 -18.12 15.15 -24.16
CA LEU A 28 -17.05 15.86 -23.47
C LEU A 28 -17.53 16.48 -22.14
N ALA A 29 -18.75 17.02 -22.10
CA ALA A 29 -19.36 17.53 -20.87
C ALA A 29 -19.63 16.42 -19.84
N LEU A 30 -20.03 15.22 -20.31
CA LEU A 30 -20.26 14.08 -19.43
C LEU A 30 -18.95 13.51 -18.87
N ALA A 31 -17.87 13.49 -19.67
CA ALA A 31 -16.54 13.09 -19.21
C ALA A 31 -15.94 14.08 -18.18
N ALA A 32 -16.25 15.37 -18.29
CA ALA A 32 -15.83 16.39 -17.33
C ALA A 32 -16.57 16.29 -15.98
N LEU A 33 -17.80 15.78 -15.96
CA LEU A 33 -18.59 15.61 -14.73
C LEU A 33 -18.15 14.41 -13.87
N THR A 34 -17.42 13.44 -14.44
CA THR A 34 -16.91 12.26 -13.73
C THR A 34 -15.44 12.39 -13.30
N ALA A 35 -14.75 13.46 -13.72
CA ALA A 35 -13.35 13.68 -13.39
C ALA A 35 -13.22 14.30 -11.98
N VAL A 36 -13.33 13.46 -10.95
CA VAL A 36 -12.95 13.86 -9.59
C VAL A 36 -11.42 13.91 -9.54
N PRO A 37 -10.78 15.05 -9.21
CA PRO A 37 -9.34 15.08 -9.08
C PRO A 37 -8.96 14.21 -7.88
N ALA A 38 -8.24 13.12 -8.14
CA ALA A 38 -7.59 12.36 -7.08
C ALA A 38 -6.46 13.24 -6.52
N ALA A 39 -6.79 14.07 -5.52
CA ALA A 39 -5.77 14.73 -4.73
C ALA A 39 -4.98 13.64 -4.00
N ALA A 40 -3.81 13.30 -4.53
CA ALA A 40 -2.87 12.43 -3.85
C ALA A 40 -2.53 13.09 -2.50
N ARG A 41 -3.09 12.55 -1.42
CA ARG A 41 -2.72 12.96 -0.07
C ARG A 41 -1.33 12.38 0.17
N THR A 42 -0.29 13.19 -0.02
CA THR A 42 1.03 12.84 0.49
C THR A 42 0.91 12.70 1.99
N ALA A 43 1.05 11.49 2.52
CA ALA A 43 1.10 11.28 3.95
C ALA A 43 2.29 12.08 4.49
N ALA A 44 2.02 13.10 5.29
CA ALA A 44 3.07 13.94 5.86
C ALA A 44 3.95 13.06 6.75
N VAL A 45 5.24 12.98 6.43
CA VAL A 45 6.21 12.30 7.29
C VAL A 45 6.31 13.09 8.61
N PRO A 46 6.05 12.47 9.77
CA PRO A 46 6.11 13.17 11.05
C PRO A 46 7.54 13.65 11.32
N ALA A 47 7.68 14.80 11.99
CA ALA A 47 8.98 15.29 12.41
C ALA A 47 9.69 14.28 13.33
N ARG A 48 11.03 14.25 13.29
CA ARG A 48 11.81 13.35 14.15
C ARG A 48 11.43 13.59 15.61
N GLY A 49 11.01 12.54 16.31
CA GLY A 49 10.63 12.59 17.72
C GLY A 49 9.17 13.01 17.99
N SER A 50 8.39 13.38 16.98
CA SER A 50 6.97 13.74 17.15
C SER A 50 6.02 12.56 16.92
N ALA A 51 6.56 11.38 16.64
CA ALA A 51 5.77 10.18 16.41
C ALA A 51 5.23 9.63 17.74
N TYR A 52 3.94 9.33 17.78
CA TYR A 52 3.29 8.63 18.89
C TYR A 52 2.56 7.39 18.37
N LEU A 53 2.23 6.46 19.27
CA LEU A 53 1.50 5.25 18.92
C LEU A 53 0.14 5.65 18.30
N GLY A 54 -0.13 5.17 17.08
CA GLY A 54 -1.40 5.40 16.40
C GLY A 54 -1.46 6.62 15.46
N ILE A 55 -0.39 7.41 15.30
CA ILE A 55 -0.38 8.59 14.40
C ILE A 55 -0.82 8.31 12.97
N GLY A 56 -0.52 7.11 12.46
CA GLY A 56 -0.81 6.69 11.09
C GLY A 56 -2.19 6.05 10.92
N VAL A 57 -2.86 5.66 12.00
CA VAL A 57 -4.10 4.86 11.96
C VAL A 57 -5.18 5.63 11.21
N ALA A 58 -5.43 6.89 11.56
CA ALA A 58 -6.46 7.69 10.87
C ALA A 58 -6.13 7.96 9.39
N ALA A 59 -4.86 7.93 9.00
CA ALA A 59 -4.42 8.11 7.62
C ALA A 59 -4.49 6.80 6.82
N HIS A 60 -4.25 5.66 7.47
CA HIS A 60 -4.25 4.32 6.87
C HIS A 60 -5.67 3.71 6.83
N ASP A 61 -6.38 3.75 7.95
CA ASP A 61 -7.67 3.09 8.16
C ASP A 61 -8.87 4.04 8.03
N GLY A 62 -8.62 5.34 7.96
CA GLY A 62 -9.64 6.37 8.02
C GLY A 62 -10.12 6.64 9.46
N ARG A 63 -11.06 7.58 9.62
CA ARG A 63 -11.66 7.94 10.91
C ARG A 63 -13.05 7.33 11.13
N SER A 64 -13.59 6.65 10.12
CA SER A 64 -14.96 6.18 10.09
C SER A 64 -15.12 5.01 9.10
N GLY A 65 -16.05 4.10 9.40
CA GLY A 65 -16.35 2.92 8.59
C GLY A 65 -15.74 1.64 9.16
N THR A 66 -16.21 0.49 8.67
CA THR A 66 -15.51 -0.79 8.86
C THR A 66 -14.24 -0.72 8.02
N PRO A 67 -13.05 -1.05 8.57
CA PRO A 67 -11.84 -1.14 7.77
C PRO A 67 -12.12 -1.99 6.53
N PRO A 68 -11.73 -1.56 5.31
CA PRO A 68 -11.84 -2.42 4.16
C PRO A 68 -11.19 -3.74 4.52
N ALA A 69 -11.83 -4.87 4.20
CA ALA A 69 -11.24 -6.18 4.42
C ALA A 69 -9.85 -6.14 3.79
N VAL A 70 -8.82 -6.03 4.63
CA VAL A 70 -7.45 -5.98 4.16
C VAL A 70 -7.29 -7.27 3.38
N ALA A 71 -6.95 -7.17 2.09
CA ALA A 71 -6.43 -8.33 1.38
C ALA A 71 -5.36 -8.89 2.30
N ALA A 72 -5.55 -10.13 2.80
CA ALA A 72 -4.83 -10.65 3.96
C ALA A 72 -3.38 -10.18 3.90
N ALA A 73 -3.04 -9.22 4.77
CA ALA A 73 -1.73 -8.58 4.70
C ALA A 73 -0.70 -9.71 4.77
N VAL A 74 0.30 -9.70 3.88
CA VAL A 74 1.32 -10.76 3.87
C VAL A 74 1.88 -10.90 5.28
N GLN A 75 1.51 -11.99 5.95
CA GLN A 75 2.02 -12.28 7.29
C GLN A 75 3.42 -12.83 7.09
N THR A 76 4.40 -12.04 7.53
CA THR A 76 5.79 -12.47 7.51
C THR A 76 6.11 -13.05 8.88
N GLU A 77 6.50 -14.32 8.93
CA GLU A 77 6.85 -15.00 10.17
C GLU A 77 8.09 -14.36 10.82
N GLY A 78 8.07 -14.27 12.15
CA GLY A 78 9.19 -13.77 12.92
C GLY A 78 9.17 -14.24 14.36
N VAL A 79 10.24 -13.94 15.09
CA VAL A 79 10.43 -14.38 16.47
C VAL A 79 10.87 -13.22 17.36
N ASP A 80 10.59 -13.33 18.65
CA ASP A 80 11.31 -12.57 19.67
C ASP A 80 12.13 -13.53 20.54
N VAL A 81 13.29 -13.05 21.00
CA VAL A 81 14.20 -13.84 21.84
C VAL A 81 14.73 -13.01 22.99
N SER A 82 15.11 -13.69 24.06
CA SER A 82 15.63 -13.09 25.28
C SER A 82 16.77 -13.94 25.84
N GLY A 83 17.30 -13.55 27.01
CA GLY A 83 18.28 -14.37 27.73
C GLY A 83 17.77 -15.79 28.05
N HIS A 84 16.46 -16.03 28.06
CA HIS A 84 15.88 -17.34 28.34
C HIS A 84 16.20 -18.39 27.27
N GLN A 85 16.42 -17.99 26.01
CA GLN A 85 16.75 -18.91 24.93
C GLN A 85 18.26 -19.23 24.85
N GLY A 86 19.12 -18.40 25.45
CA GLY A 86 20.57 -18.52 25.29
C GLY A 86 21.03 -18.33 23.84
N SER A 87 21.95 -19.17 23.37
CA SER A 87 22.43 -19.12 21.98
C SER A 87 21.35 -19.63 21.02
N VAL A 88 21.04 -18.84 19.98
CA VAL A 88 20.03 -19.19 18.98
C VAL A 88 20.69 -19.64 17.68
N ASP A 89 20.19 -20.74 17.09
CA ASP A 89 20.54 -21.16 15.74
C ASP A 89 19.71 -20.41 14.69
N TRP A 90 20.28 -19.31 14.20
CA TRP A 90 19.62 -18.42 13.26
C TRP A 90 19.46 -19.01 11.85
N ALA A 91 20.36 -19.90 11.44
CA ALA A 91 20.27 -20.53 10.12
C ALA A 91 19.07 -21.47 10.06
N THR A 92 18.82 -22.23 11.13
CA THR A 92 17.64 -23.08 11.25
C THR A 92 16.35 -22.28 11.16
N LEU A 93 16.24 -21.16 11.89
CA LEU A 93 15.06 -20.29 11.83
C LEU A 93 14.86 -19.64 10.44
N TRP A 94 15.94 -19.20 9.81
CA TRP A 94 15.89 -18.66 8.46
C TRP A 94 15.35 -19.70 7.47
N ASN A 95 15.86 -20.94 7.55
CA ASN A 95 15.45 -22.04 6.69
C ASN A 95 14.00 -22.49 6.96
N SER A 96 13.45 -22.23 8.15
CA SER A 96 12.06 -22.52 8.48
C SER A 96 11.07 -21.41 8.08
N GLY A 97 11.54 -20.34 7.45
CA GLY A 97 10.67 -19.25 6.95
C GLY A 97 10.62 -18.00 7.81
N VAL A 98 11.33 -17.94 8.94
CA VAL A 98 11.42 -16.74 9.79
C VAL A 98 12.20 -15.64 9.06
N ARG A 99 11.71 -14.40 9.07
CA ARG A 99 12.34 -13.27 8.34
C ARG A 99 12.64 -12.05 9.20
N TRP A 100 12.09 -11.96 10.39
CA TRP A 100 12.42 -10.91 11.34
C TRP A 100 12.63 -11.44 12.76
N ALA A 101 13.47 -10.74 13.53
CA ALA A 101 13.76 -11.08 14.91
C ALA A 101 13.83 -9.82 15.81
N TYR A 102 13.23 -9.87 16.99
CA TYR A 102 13.43 -8.84 18.03
C TYR A 102 14.15 -9.43 19.24
N THR A 103 15.24 -8.81 19.68
CA THR A 103 16.06 -9.31 20.79
C THR A 103 15.88 -8.43 22.03
N LYS A 104 15.58 -9.04 23.19
CA LYS A 104 15.60 -8.33 24.49
C LYS A 104 16.99 -7.78 24.75
N ALA A 105 17.13 -6.46 24.89
CA ALA A 105 18.39 -5.82 25.24
C ALA A 105 18.55 -5.69 26.75
N THR A 106 17.53 -5.15 27.42
CA THR A 106 17.57 -4.76 28.83
C THR A 106 16.23 -5.00 29.52
N GLU A 107 16.26 -5.08 30.85
CA GLU A 107 15.08 -5.06 31.72
C GLU A 107 15.30 -4.14 32.92
N GLY A 108 14.32 -3.25 33.14
CA GLY A 108 14.43 -2.17 34.11
C GLY A 108 15.78 -1.45 34.03
N THR A 109 16.36 -1.16 35.18
CA THR A 109 17.71 -0.58 35.28
C THR A 109 18.74 -1.56 35.82
N TYR A 110 18.37 -2.84 35.97
CA TYR A 110 19.17 -3.83 36.70
C TYR A 110 19.64 -5.02 35.85
N TYR A 111 19.11 -5.18 34.64
CA TYR A 111 19.43 -6.34 33.82
C TYR A 111 19.77 -5.95 32.37
N THR A 112 20.85 -6.56 31.89
CA THR A 112 21.26 -6.55 30.48
C THR A 112 21.33 -8.00 30.01
N ASN A 113 20.73 -8.30 28.86
CA ASN A 113 20.72 -9.65 28.31
C ASN A 113 22.16 -10.08 27.93
N PRO A 114 22.74 -11.11 28.57
CA PRO A 114 24.11 -11.54 28.28
C PRO A 114 24.25 -12.15 26.88
N SER A 115 23.16 -12.65 26.29
CA SER A 115 23.14 -13.22 24.94
C SER A 115 22.85 -12.19 23.85
N PHE A 116 22.65 -10.92 24.20
CA PHE A 116 22.20 -9.88 23.25
C PHE A 116 23.07 -9.80 22.00
N ALA A 117 24.40 -9.80 22.14
CA ALA A 117 25.31 -9.68 21.00
C ALA A 117 25.16 -10.86 20.02
N GLN A 118 25.08 -12.10 20.52
CA GLN A 118 24.89 -13.29 19.69
C GLN A 118 23.52 -13.27 19.00
N GLN A 119 22.49 -12.90 19.74
CA GLN A 119 21.12 -12.92 19.24
C GLN A 119 20.85 -11.80 18.22
N TYR A 120 21.29 -10.59 18.56
CA TYR A 120 21.12 -9.41 17.71
C TYR A 120 21.97 -9.52 16.44
N ASN A 121 23.26 -9.91 16.54
CA ASN A 121 24.12 -10.03 15.37
C ASN A 121 23.88 -11.30 14.56
N GLY A 122 23.56 -12.41 15.23
CA GLY A 122 23.31 -13.68 14.53
C GLY A 122 22.12 -13.62 13.58
N SER A 123 21.02 -12.98 13.99
CA SER A 123 19.85 -12.77 13.12
C SER A 123 20.18 -11.92 11.89
N TYR A 124 20.95 -10.83 12.07
CA TYR A 124 21.42 -9.99 10.96
C TYR A 124 22.31 -10.75 9.98
N ASN A 125 23.22 -11.57 10.50
CA ASN A 125 24.19 -12.28 9.69
C ASN A 125 23.54 -13.32 8.76
N VAL A 126 22.33 -13.80 9.07
CA VAL A 126 21.54 -14.68 8.18
C VAL A 126 20.54 -13.91 7.31
N GLY A 127 20.52 -12.57 7.37
CA GLY A 127 19.70 -11.72 6.51
C GLY A 127 18.33 -11.31 7.08
N MET A 128 18.06 -11.55 8.36
CA MET A 128 16.79 -11.12 8.98
C MET A 128 16.74 -9.61 9.22
N ILE A 129 15.54 -9.04 9.12
CA ILE A 129 15.25 -7.74 9.73
C ILE A 129 15.34 -7.89 11.24
N ARG A 130 16.09 -7.03 11.92
CA ARG A 130 16.27 -7.12 13.38
C ARG A 130 15.88 -5.86 14.13
N GLY A 131 15.41 -6.07 15.36
CA GLY A 131 15.15 -5.01 16.32
C GLY A 131 15.60 -5.41 17.72
N ALA A 132 15.61 -4.44 18.63
CA ALA A 132 15.89 -4.67 20.04
C ALA A 132 14.74 -4.09 20.88
N TYR A 133 14.44 -4.72 22.01
CA TYR A 133 13.41 -4.24 22.93
C TYR A 133 13.91 -4.14 24.37
N HIS A 134 13.24 -3.29 25.14
CA HIS A 134 13.42 -3.10 26.58
C HIS A 134 12.18 -3.62 27.32
N PHE A 135 12.38 -4.32 28.43
CA PHE A 135 11.29 -4.70 29.32
C PHE A 135 11.23 -3.71 30.49
N ALA A 136 10.13 -2.99 30.61
CA ALA A 136 9.94 -1.93 31.61
C ALA A 136 9.63 -2.47 33.01
#